data_AF-A0A4Z1JKY7-F1
#
_entry.id   AF-A0A4Z1JKY7-F1
#
_cell.length_a   1.000
_cell.length_b   1.000
_cell.length_c   1.000
_cell.angle_alpha   90.00
_cell.angle_beta   90.00
_cell.angle_gamma   90.00
#
_symmetry.space_group_name_H-M   'P 1'
#
loop_
_entity.id
_entity.type
_entity.pdbx_description
1 polymer ?
#
loop_
_entity_poly.entity_id
_entity_poly.type
_entity_poly.pdbx_seq_one_letter_code
_entity_poly.pdbx_strand_id
1 'polypeptide(L)'
;MPLVPDFDLYEALEVPKDASAQDITASYRRLARVHHPDKNLDNTNATAKFQKVQAAYEILSDERQRREYDQPVLSNLSSGFGEQHHRPEDYEYEYDEMEEMMFDQFFRMFFTRASRRPSYDRYAEFEAEMERRKREDKLRREAEAAWEANQAAARLERARRNAAEKAKRDAKAEARKTTEDAAASLKEKIEMEYKLKMELIFSANDCVTDAEKQVCCEHCSFWPKEQMKKKFKCLTCGQKRGTTQYKCPYCALIICQLCLSAKRFTKKL
;
A
#
# COMPACT_ATOMS: atom_id res chain seq x y z
N MET A 1 -53.80 -41.67 -4.42
CA MET A 1 -53.51 -42.29 -3.10
C MET A 1 -52.04 -42.02 -2.81
N PRO A 2 -51.67 -41.40 -1.68
CA PRO A 2 -50.27 -41.29 -1.33
C PRO A 2 -49.73 -42.70 -1.04
N LEU A 3 -48.54 -42.99 -1.56
CA LEU A 3 -47.83 -44.24 -1.33
C LEU A 3 -47.40 -44.25 0.14
N VAL A 4 -48.10 -45.01 0.98
CA VAL A 4 -47.67 -45.22 2.37
C VAL A 4 -46.44 -46.12 2.31
N PRO A 5 -45.27 -45.69 2.82
CA PRO A 5 -44.06 -46.51 2.77
C PRO A 5 -44.19 -47.75 3.65
N ASP A 6 -43.71 -48.90 3.17
CA ASP A 6 -43.73 -50.21 3.87
C ASP A 6 -42.79 -50.30 5.09
N PHE A 7 -42.16 -49.20 5.51
CA PHE A 7 -41.21 -49.14 6.62
C PHE A 7 -41.66 -48.15 7.72
N ASP A 8 -41.29 -48.41 8.97
CA ASP A 8 -41.64 -47.53 10.09
C ASP A 8 -40.90 -46.19 9.98
N LEU A 9 -41.67 -45.11 9.82
CA LEU A 9 -41.14 -43.75 9.63
C LEU A 9 -40.43 -43.23 10.88
N TYR A 10 -40.91 -43.63 12.05
CA TYR A 10 -40.33 -43.21 13.33
C TYR A 10 -38.99 -43.93 13.57
N GLU A 11 -38.90 -45.20 13.17
CA GLU A 11 -37.65 -45.96 13.20
C GLU A 11 -36.62 -45.38 12.22
N ALA A 12 -37.04 -45.00 11.01
CA ALA A 12 -36.16 -44.39 10.02
C ALA A 12 -35.54 -43.06 10.49
N LEU A 13 -36.25 -42.29 11.31
CA LEU A 13 -35.74 -41.05 11.91
C LEU A 13 -35.08 -41.25 13.29
N GLU A 14 -34.99 -42.48 13.79
CA GLU A 14 -34.50 -42.80 15.14
C GLU A 14 -35.21 -41.99 16.25
N VAL A 15 -36.52 -41.76 16.11
CA VAL A 15 -37.34 -40.99 17.07
C VAL A 15 -38.52 -41.82 17.59
N PRO A 16 -38.99 -41.57 18.82
CA PRO A 16 -40.20 -42.22 19.33
C PRO A 16 -41.46 -41.71 18.61
N LYS A 17 -42.54 -42.50 18.61
CA LYS A 17 -43.83 -42.13 18.00
C LYS A 17 -44.45 -40.86 18.60
N ASP A 18 -44.16 -40.59 19.88
CA ASP A 18 -44.59 -39.40 20.61
C ASP A 18 -43.65 -38.18 20.42
N ALA A 19 -42.68 -38.25 19.51
CA ALA A 19 -41.70 -37.18 19.30
C ALA A 19 -42.37 -35.87 18.88
N SER A 20 -41.85 -34.74 19.40
CA SER A 20 -42.30 -33.43 18.98
C SER A 20 -41.79 -33.12 17.56
N ALA A 21 -42.45 -32.19 16.86
CA ALA A 21 -41.97 -31.72 15.56
C ALA A 21 -40.53 -31.18 15.62
N GLN A 22 -40.13 -30.60 16.75
CA GLN A 22 -38.76 -30.11 16.96
C GLN A 22 -37.75 -31.26 17.04
N ASP A 23 -38.10 -32.36 17.70
CA ASP A 23 -37.25 -33.55 17.81
C ASP A 23 -37.11 -34.27 16.46
N ILE A 24 -38.19 -34.32 15.68
CA ILE A 24 -38.21 -34.85 14.31
C ILE A 24 -37.26 -34.04 13.42
N THR A 25 -37.36 -32.70 13.44
CA THR A 25 -36.44 -31.83 12.68
C THR A 25 -35.00 -31.94 13.19
N ALA A 26 -34.77 -32.07 14.49
CA ALA A 26 -33.44 -32.19 15.06
C ALA A 26 -32.76 -33.51 14.65
N SER A 27 -33.49 -34.63 14.70
CA SER A 27 -32.96 -35.93 14.28
C SER A 27 -32.70 -35.97 12.77
N TYR A 28 -33.61 -35.44 11.96
CA TYR A 28 -33.40 -35.29 10.52
C TYR A 28 -32.12 -34.52 10.20
N ARG A 29 -31.89 -33.36 10.84
CA ARG A 29 -30.66 -32.55 10.64
C ARG A 29 -29.38 -33.23 11.09
N ARG A 30 -29.47 -34.19 12.02
CA ARG A 30 -28.34 -35.01 12.47
C ARG A 30 -28.05 -36.10 11.44
N LEU A 31 -29.06 -36.88 11.05
CA LEU A 31 -28.95 -37.99 10.11
C LEU A 31 -28.59 -37.52 8.69
N ALA A 32 -29.18 -36.41 8.21
CA ALA A 32 -28.88 -35.81 6.92
C ALA A 32 -27.41 -35.39 6.79
N ARG A 33 -26.76 -35.00 7.89
CA ARG A 33 -25.34 -34.61 7.90
C ARG A 33 -24.39 -35.80 7.90
N VAL A 34 -24.83 -36.90 8.50
CA VAL A 34 -24.08 -38.16 8.59
C VAL A 34 -24.15 -38.93 7.28
N HIS A 35 -25.33 -38.97 6.66
CA HIS A 35 -25.61 -39.71 5.43
C HIS A 35 -25.62 -38.83 4.16
N HIS A 36 -25.12 -37.59 4.23
CA HIS A 36 -25.10 -36.70 3.07
C HIS A 36 -24.27 -37.31 1.92
N PRO A 37 -24.76 -37.26 0.65
CA PRO A 37 -24.05 -37.85 -0.49
C PRO A 37 -22.67 -37.21 -0.73
N ASP A 38 -22.51 -35.90 -0.47
CA ASP A 38 -21.23 -35.18 -0.59
C ASP A 38 -20.09 -35.76 0.29
N LYS A 39 -20.42 -36.37 1.43
CA LYS A 39 -19.42 -36.97 2.34
C LYS A 39 -19.28 -38.48 2.18
N ASN A 40 -20.20 -39.12 1.47
CA ASN A 40 -20.30 -40.57 1.33
C ASN A 40 -20.47 -40.97 -0.14
N LEU A 41 -19.69 -40.35 -1.03
CA LEU A 41 -19.79 -40.49 -2.49
C LEU A 41 -19.70 -41.94 -2.99
N ASP A 42 -18.98 -42.81 -2.26
CA ASP A 42 -18.72 -44.20 -2.66
C ASP A 42 -19.57 -45.24 -1.90
N ASN A 43 -20.50 -44.81 -1.04
CA ASN A 43 -21.29 -45.71 -0.18
C ASN A 43 -22.77 -45.71 -0.55
N THR A 44 -23.18 -46.66 -1.39
CA THR A 44 -24.57 -46.84 -1.83
C THR A 44 -25.55 -47.05 -0.67
N ASN A 45 -25.10 -47.63 0.45
CA ASN A 45 -25.93 -47.80 1.66
C ASN A 45 -26.22 -46.47 2.36
N ALA A 46 -25.33 -45.46 2.27
CA ALA A 46 -25.56 -44.14 2.85
C ALA A 46 -26.65 -43.40 2.06
N THR A 47 -26.65 -43.52 0.73
CA THR A 47 -27.69 -42.97 -0.15
C THR A 47 -29.05 -43.58 0.13
N ALA A 48 -29.16 -44.91 0.23
CA ALA A 48 -30.42 -45.59 0.53
C ALA A 48 -30.97 -45.21 1.92
N LYS A 49 -30.10 -45.04 2.92
CA LYS A 49 -30.51 -44.56 4.26
C LYS A 49 -30.95 -43.11 4.24
N PHE A 50 -30.27 -42.26 3.48
CA PHE A 50 -30.65 -40.86 3.32
C PHE A 50 -32.03 -40.70 2.68
N GLN A 51 -32.34 -41.50 1.66
CA GLN A 51 -33.66 -41.53 1.02
C GLN A 51 -34.77 -41.90 2.02
N LYS A 52 -34.56 -42.94 2.83
CA LYS A 52 -35.51 -43.34 3.89
C LYS A 52 -35.73 -42.25 4.92
N VAL A 53 -34.66 -41.61 5.38
CA VAL A 53 -34.69 -40.49 6.33
C VAL A 53 -35.45 -39.30 5.75
N GLN A 54 -35.27 -39.00 4.46
CA GLN A 54 -35.95 -37.91 3.77
C GLN A 54 -37.46 -38.17 3.63
N ALA A 55 -37.84 -39.36 3.17
CA ALA A 55 -39.24 -39.76 3.03
C ALA A 55 -39.98 -39.74 4.37
N ALA A 56 -39.32 -40.23 5.43
CA ALA A 56 -39.88 -40.20 6.77
C ALA A 56 -40.06 -38.77 7.29
N TYR A 57 -39.11 -37.87 7.04
CA TYR A 57 -39.24 -36.47 7.42
C TYR A 57 -40.37 -35.77 6.67
N GLU A 58 -40.55 -36.03 5.37
CA GLU A 58 -41.62 -35.40 4.58
C GLU A 58 -43.02 -35.70 5.15
N ILE A 59 -43.27 -36.96 5.51
CA ILE A 59 -44.56 -37.39 6.08
C ILE A 59 -44.71 -36.94 7.54
N LEU A 60 -43.67 -37.09 8.37
CA LEU A 60 -43.74 -36.77 9.81
C LEU A 60 -43.61 -35.27 10.12
N SER A 61 -43.08 -34.46 9.19
CA SER A 61 -42.96 -33.01 9.38
C SER A 61 -44.28 -32.25 9.18
N ASP A 62 -45.18 -32.79 8.36
CA ASP A 62 -46.52 -32.24 8.16
C ASP A 62 -47.49 -32.91 9.14
N GLU A 63 -48.02 -32.13 10.07
CA GLU A 63 -49.01 -32.57 11.06
C GLU A 63 -50.23 -33.24 10.43
N ARG A 64 -50.63 -32.86 9.20
CA ARG A 64 -51.75 -33.50 8.49
C ARG A 64 -51.38 -34.90 8.02
N GLN A 65 -50.21 -35.06 7.43
CA GLN A 65 -49.74 -36.33 6.89
C GLN A 65 -49.34 -37.29 8.01
N ARG A 66 -48.76 -36.78 9.10
CA ARG A 66 -48.50 -37.54 10.33
C ARG A 66 -49.77 -38.13 10.91
N ARG A 67 -50.85 -37.35 10.99
CA ARG A 67 -52.16 -37.85 11.46
C ARG A 67 -52.77 -38.90 10.54
N GLU A 68 -52.56 -38.78 9.24
CA GLU A 68 -53.05 -39.75 8.25
C GLU A 68 -52.25 -41.07 8.34
N TYR A 69 -50.96 -40.99 8.64
CA TYR A 69 -50.10 -42.15 8.92
C TYR A 69 -50.41 -42.82 10.27
N ASP A 70 -50.63 -42.02 11.32
CA ASP A 70 -50.91 -42.51 12.68
C ASP A 70 -52.34 -43.07 12.83
N GLN A 71 -53.25 -42.77 11.89
CA GLN A 71 -54.58 -43.36 11.88
C GLN A 71 -54.51 -44.80 11.36
N PRO A 72 -54.78 -45.83 12.19
CA PRO A 72 -54.90 -47.18 11.70
C PRO A 72 -56.09 -47.22 10.73
N VAL A 73 -55.86 -47.64 9.48
CA VAL A 73 -56.91 -47.86 8.47
C VAL A 73 -57.83 -48.97 8.95
N LEU A 74 -58.80 -48.62 9.80
CA LEU A 74 -59.98 -49.41 10.12
C LEU A 74 -61.11 -48.92 9.21
N SER A 75 -61.31 -49.65 8.10
CA SER A 75 -62.38 -49.59 7.07
C SER A 75 -61.82 -49.20 5.68
N ASN A 76 -61.88 -50.00 4.60
CA ASN A 76 -62.95 -50.87 4.12
C ASN A 76 -64.32 -50.54 4.72
N LEU A 77 -64.89 -49.38 4.38
CA LEU A 77 -66.33 -49.20 4.16
C LEU A 77 -66.65 -47.79 3.63
N SER A 78 -67.09 -47.75 2.37
CA SER A 78 -68.22 -46.95 1.87
C SER A 78 -68.07 -45.42 1.67
N SER A 79 -68.47 -45.03 0.44
CA SER A 79 -68.96 -43.72 -0.02
C SER A 79 -67.88 -42.69 -0.40
N GLY A 80 -67.67 -42.29 -1.65
CA GLY A 80 -68.48 -42.41 -2.87
C GLY A 80 -68.58 -41.03 -3.52
N PHE A 81 -67.73 -40.73 -4.51
CA PHE A 81 -67.94 -39.70 -5.54
C PHE A 81 -67.01 -40.03 -6.71
N GLY A 82 -67.59 -40.36 -7.86
CA GLY A 82 -66.88 -40.63 -9.10
C GLY A 82 -66.65 -39.37 -9.93
N GLU A 83 -65.60 -39.37 -10.74
CA GLU A 83 -65.65 -38.96 -12.15
C GLU A 83 -64.30 -39.32 -12.84
N GLN A 84 -64.32 -40.46 -13.54
CA GLN A 84 -63.68 -40.74 -14.84
C GLN A 84 -62.21 -40.30 -15.05
N HIS A 85 -61.29 -41.19 -14.68
CA HIS A 85 -59.98 -41.30 -15.34
C HIS A 85 -59.92 -42.60 -16.15
N HIS A 86 -59.43 -42.48 -17.39
CA HIS A 86 -59.08 -43.56 -18.30
C HIS A 86 -58.31 -44.69 -17.60
N ARG A 87 -58.78 -45.94 -17.76
CA ARG A 87 -58.10 -47.19 -17.36
C ARG A 87 -56.98 -47.52 -18.35
N PRO A 88 -55.81 -47.95 -17.86
CA PRO A 88 -55.01 -48.93 -18.57
C PRO A 88 -54.99 -50.24 -17.78
N GLU A 89 -55.37 -51.34 -18.44
CA GLU A 89 -55.04 -52.70 -18.04
C GLU A 89 -53.54 -52.93 -18.24
N ASP A 90 -52.92 -53.48 -17.18
CA ASP A 90 -51.92 -54.54 -17.17
C ASP A 90 -50.71 -54.40 -18.13
N TYR A 91 -49.51 -54.12 -17.56
CA TYR A 91 -48.28 -54.92 -17.75
C TYR A 91 -47.11 -54.36 -16.91
N GLU A 92 -46.89 -55.01 -15.77
CA GLU A 92 -45.63 -55.55 -15.22
C GLU A 92 -44.24 -54.95 -15.64
N TYR A 93 -43.59 -54.34 -14.62
CA TYR A 93 -42.14 -54.25 -14.31
C TYR A 93 -41.11 -53.62 -15.27
N GLU A 94 -40.57 -52.45 -14.88
CA GLU A 94 -39.11 -52.15 -14.77
C GLU A 94 -38.90 -50.86 -13.93
N TYR A 95 -39.12 -50.96 -12.61
CA TYR A 95 -38.86 -49.88 -11.65
C TYR A 95 -37.46 -50.07 -11.05
N ASP A 96 -36.44 -49.46 -11.66
CA ASP A 96 -35.12 -49.24 -11.01
C ASP A 96 -34.31 -48.07 -11.64
N GLU A 97 -34.59 -47.62 -12.88
CA GLU A 97 -33.86 -46.48 -13.51
C GLU A 97 -34.55 -45.10 -13.42
N MET A 98 -35.87 -45.08 -13.22
CA MET A 98 -36.66 -43.83 -13.16
C MET A 98 -36.57 -43.10 -11.81
N GLU A 99 -36.15 -43.80 -10.75
CA GLU A 99 -35.99 -43.25 -9.41
C GLU A 99 -34.66 -42.48 -9.29
N GLU A 100 -33.58 -42.95 -9.96
CA GLU A 100 -32.32 -42.21 -10.09
C GLU A 100 -32.45 -40.96 -10.98
N MET A 101 -33.20 -41.02 -12.09
CA MET A 101 -33.40 -39.85 -12.95
C MET A 101 -34.28 -38.76 -12.32
N MET A 102 -35.25 -39.15 -11.47
CA MET A 102 -36.05 -38.19 -10.69
C MET A 102 -35.25 -37.59 -9.53
N PHE A 103 -34.34 -38.35 -8.93
CA PHE A 103 -33.41 -37.86 -7.91
C PHE A 103 -32.34 -36.92 -8.50
N ASP A 104 -31.77 -37.22 -9.69
CA ASP A 104 -30.82 -36.33 -10.41
C ASP A 104 -31.51 -35.05 -10.88
N GLN A 105 -32.78 -35.12 -11.30
CA GLN A 105 -33.56 -33.95 -11.70
C GLN A 105 -33.92 -33.04 -10.52
N PHE A 106 -34.20 -33.60 -9.34
CA PHE A 106 -34.45 -32.84 -8.12
C PHE A 106 -33.16 -32.25 -7.51
N PHE A 107 -32.05 -33.01 -7.53
CA PHE A 107 -30.72 -32.54 -7.11
C PHE A 107 -30.21 -31.42 -8.03
N ARG A 108 -30.40 -31.52 -9.35
CA ARG A 108 -30.16 -30.42 -10.30
C ARG A 108 -31.07 -29.21 -10.07
N MET A 109 -32.34 -29.39 -9.72
CA MET A 109 -33.26 -28.26 -9.50
C MET A 109 -32.90 -27.45 -8.23
N PHE A 110 -32.36 -28.09 -7.18
CA PHE A 110 -31.95 -27.44 -5.93
C PHE A 110 -30.46 -27.02 -5.89
N PHE A 111 -29.52 -27.81 -6.41
CA PHE A 111 -28.07 -27.47 -6.47
C PHE A 111 -27.66 -26.74 -7.76
N THR A 112 -28.44 -26.82 -8.84
CA THR A 112 -28.17 -26.10 -10.11
C THR A 112 -29.36 -25.25 -10.56
N ARG A 113 -29.79 -24.27 -9.74
CA ARG A 113 -30.72 -23.20 -10.17
C ARG A 113 -30.10 -22.23 -11.21
N ALA A 114 -29.19 -22.70 -12.07
CA ALA A 114 -28.55 -21.92 -13.11
C ALA A 114 -28.32 -22.70 -14.42
N SER A 115 -29.18 -23.66 -14.77
CA SER A 115 -29.05 -24.33 -16.08
C SER A 115 -30.38 -24.86 -16.63
N ARG A 116 -31.28 -23.92 -16.99
CA ARG A 116 -32.18 -24.17 -18.13
C ARG A 116 -31.30 -24.27 -19.38
N ARG A 117 -31.36 -25.39 -20.11
CA ARG A 117 -30.67 -25.55 -21.40
C ARG A 117 -30.99 -24.36 -22.31
N PRO A 118 -30.00 -23.54 -22.72
CA PRO A 118 -30.26 -22.43 -23.63
C PRO A 118 -30.57 -22.99 -25.02
N SER A 119 -31.57 -22.38 -25.69
CA SER A 119 -31.63 -22.41 -27.15
C SER A 119 -30.27 -21.94 -27.69
N TYR A 120 -29.77 -22.61 -28.73
CA TYR A 120 -28.44 -22.42 -29.32
C TYR A 120 -28.09 -20.94 -29.59
N ASP A 121 -29.10 -20.09 -29.88
CA ASP A 121 -28.95 -18.65 -30.10
C ASP A 121 -28.49 -17.84 -28.86
N ARG A 122 -28.89 -18.23 -27.64
CA ARG A 122 -28.52 -17.49 -26.42
C ARG A 122 -27.08 -17.74 -25.99
N TYR A 123 -26.48 -18.86 -26.43
CA TYR A 123 -25.10 -19.19 -26.13
C TYR A 123 -24.13 -18.35 -26.98
N ALA A 124 -24.45 -18.18 -28.27
CA ALA A 124 -23.68 -17.32 -29.17
C ALA A 124 -23.67 -15.85 -28.72
N GLU A 125 -24.80 -15.31 -28.26
CA GLU A 125 -24.87 -13.96 -27.69
C GLU A 125 -24.04 -13.83 -26.40
N PHE A 126 -24.09 -14.84 -25.53
CA PHE A 126 -23.30 -14.87 -24.30
C PHE A 126 -21.79 -14.93 -24.59
N GLU A 127 -21.36 -15.73 -25.56
CA GLU A 127 -19.97 -15.78 -26.01
C GLU A 127 -19.51 -14.45 -26.59
N ALA A 128 -20.30 -13.82 -27.46
CA ALA A 128 -20.01 -12.51 -28.02
C ALA A 128 -19.89 -11.42 -26.95
N GLU A 129 -20.77 -11.45 -25.94
CA GLU A 129 -20.73 -10.54 -24.79
C GLU A 129 -19.50 -10.77 -23.91
N MET A 130 -19.14 -12.04 -23.66
CA MET A 130 -17.92 -12.39 -22.92
C MET A 130 -16.66 -11.96 -23.68
N GLU A 131 -16.63 -12.09 -25.00
CA GLU A 131 -15.54 -11.57 -25.83
C GLU A 131 -15.47 -10.05 -25.79
N ARG A 132 -16.61 -9.35 -25.87
CA ARG A 132 -16.68 -7.89 -25.76
C ARG A 132 -16.14 -7.43 -24.41
N ARG A 133 -16.56 -8.06 -23.31
CA ARG A 133 -16.02 -7.80 -21.96
C ARG A 133 -14.52 -8.07 -21.87
N LYS A 134 -14.02 -9.16 -22.46
CA LYS A 134 -12.57 -9.44 -22.51
C LYS A 134 -11.82 -8.35 -23.27
N ARG A 135 -12.37 -7.85 -24.38
CA ARG A 135 -11.78 -6.76 -25.17
C ARG A 135 -11.78 -5.44 -24.38
N GLU A 136 -12.89 -5.11 -23.72
CA GLU A 136 -13.01 -3.92 -22.87
C GLU A 136 -12.06 -3.98 -21.65
N ASP A 137 -11.98 -5.13 -20.98
CA ASP A 137 -11.03 -5.36 -19.88
C ASP A 137 -9.57 -5.27 -20.36
N LYS A 138 -9.28 -5.77 -21.57
CA LYS A 138 -7.96 -5.64 -22.19
C LYS A 138 -7.63 -4.17 -22.46
N LEU A 139 -8.54 -3.41 -23.06
CA LEU A 139 -8.38 -1.98 -23.30
C LEU A 139 -8.22 -1.19 -22.00
N ARG A 140 -8.99 -1.52 -20.96
CA ARG A 140 -8.86 -0.90 -19.63
C ARG A 140 -7.47 -1.15 -19.05
N ARG A 141 -6.98 -2.39 -19.08
CA ARG A 141 -5.62 -2.74 -18.63
C ARG A 141 -4.53 -2.03 -19.43
N GLU A 142 -4.68 -1.96 -20.75
CA GLU A 142 -3.74 -1.23 -21.62
C GLU A 142 -3.76 0.27 -21.34
N ALA A 143 -4.93 0.86 -21.09
CA ALA A 143 -5.06 2.27 -20.72
C ALA A 143 -4.46 2.57 -19.34
N GLU A 144 -4.69 1.71 -18.35
CA GLU A 144 -4.05 1.78 -17.02
C GLU A 144 -2.53 1.68 -17.14
N ALA A 145 -2.02 0.70 -17.90
CA ALA A 145 -0.58 0.54 -18.14
C ALA A 145 0.03 1.76 -18.87
N ALA A 146 -0.69 2.33 -19.86
CA ALA A 146 -0.25 3.53 -20.56
C ALA A 146 -0.23 4.76 -19.63
N TRP A 147 -1.23 4.91 -18.76
CA TRP A 147 -1.27 5.98 -17.77
C TRP A 147 -0.14 5.85 -16.75
N GLU A 148 0.11 4.64 -16.24
CA GLU A 148 1.23 4.35 -15.35
C GLU A 148 2.59 4.62 -16.01
N ALA A 149 2.77 4.22 -17.28
CA ALA A 149 3.97 4.51 -18.05
C ALA A 149 4.19 6.02 -18.23
N ASN A 150 3.13 6.79 -18.50
CA ASN A 150 3.21 8.24 -18.59
C ASN A 150 3.59 8.87 -17.24
N GLN A 151 3.01 8.39 -16.13
CA GLN A 151 3.41 8.83 -14.79
C GLN A 151 4.87 8.49 -14.47
N ALA A 152 5.33 7.29 -14.83
CA ALA A 152 6.71 6.87 -14.62
C ALA A 152 7.67 7.76 -15.44
N ALA A 153 7.32 8.08 -16.69
CA ALA A 153 8.08 9.02 -17.52
C ALA A 153 8.13 10.41 -16.89
N ALA A 154 7.01 10.93 -16.39
CA ALA A 154 6.96 12.23 -15.70
C ALA A 154 7.79 12.26 -14.41
N ARG A 155 7.81 11.15 -13.64
CA ARG A 155 8.67 11.00 -12.45
C ARG A 155 10.14 11.01 -12.83
N LEU A 156 10.52 10.30 -13.89
CA LEU A 156 11.89 10.28 -14.40
C LEU A 156 12.34 11.66 -14.90
N GLU A 157 11.47 12.38 -15.61
CA GLU A 157 11.75 13.73 -16.08
C GLU A 157 11.95 14.70 -14.90
N ARG A 158 11.07 14.64 -13.89
CA ARG A 158 11.22 15.43 -12.66
C ARG A 158 12.54 15.11 -11.94
N ALA A 159 12.90 13.82 -11.85
CA ALA A 159 14.17 13.41 -11.26
C ALA A 159 15.38 13.95 -12.04
N ARG A 160 15.33 13.94 -13.38
CA ARG A 160 16.37 14.54 -14.24
C ARG A 160 16.49 16.05 -14.02
N ARG A 161 15.38 16.78 -13.96
CA ARG A 161 15.38 18.24 -13.69
C ARG A 161 15.98 18.54 -12.32
N ASN A 162 15.56 17.80 -11.29
CA ASN A 162 16.10 17.96 -9.93
C ASN A 162 17.59 17.62 -9.85
N ALA A 163 18.04 16.57 -10.53
CA ALA A 163 19.45 16.21 -10.62
C ALA A 163 20.29 17.28 -11.33
N ALA A 164 19.76 17.85 -12.43
CA ALA A 164 20.41 18.94 -13.15
C ALA A 164 20.53 20.22 -12.29
N GLU A 165 19.46 20.60 -11.57
CA GLU A 165 19.49 21.74 -10.66
C GLU A 165 20.44 21.51 -9.48
N LYS A 166 20.49 20.29 -8.94
CA LYS A 166 21.47 19.92 -7.92
C LYS A 166 22.90 20.04 -8.46
N ALA A 167 23.19 19.49 -9.64
CA ALA A 167 24.51 19.59 -10.27
C ALA A 167 24.93 21.05 -10.52
N LYS A 168 24.01 21.93 -10.93
CA LYS A 168 24.29 23.38 -11.04
C LYS A 168 24.63 24.01 -9.69
N ARG A 169 23.89 23.67 -8.63
CA ARG A 169 24.15 24.16 -7.27
C ARG A 169 25.51 23.69 -6.75
N ASP A 170 25.83 22.42 -6.95
CA ASP A 170 27.09 21.82 -6.53
C ASP A 170 28.27 22.44 -7.31
N ALA A 171 28.14 22.60 -8.64
CA ALA A 171 29.14 23.27 -9.46
C ALA A 171 29.35 24.75 -9.06
N LYS A 172 28.28 25.47 -8.72
CA LYS A 172 28.37 26.85 -8.22
C LYS A 172 29.03 26.92 -6.84
N ALA A 173 28.74 25.96 -5.96
CA ALA A 173 29.36 25.89 -4.64
C ALA A 173 30.86 25.59 -4.76
N GLU A 174 31.25 24.65 -5.64
CA GLU A 174 32.64 24.32 -5.89
C GLU A 174 33.39 25.51 -6.52
N ALA A 175 32.81 26.18 -7.51
CA ALA A 175 33.39 27.39 -8.10
C ALA A 175 33.56 28.51 -7.06
N ARG A 176 32.60 28.68 -6.14
CA ARG A 176 32.73 29.65 -5.05
C ARG A 176 33.87 29.26 -4.11
N LYS A 177 33.95 27.99 -3.72
CA LYS A 177 35.02 27.48 -2.85
C LYS A 177 36.40 27.66 -3.49
N THR A 178 36.57 27.34 -4.77
CA THR A 178 37.85 27.55 -5.46
C THR A 178 38.22 29.03 -5.55
N THR A 179 37.25 29.94 -5.74
CA THR A 179 37.54 31.38 -5.69
C THR A 179 37.90 31.88 -4.29
N GLU A 180 37.25 31.34 -3.24
CA GLU A 180 37.55 31.67 -1.85
C GLU A 180 38.95 31.14 -1.44
N ASP A 181 39.28 29.91 -1.83
CA ASP A 181 40.59 29.28 -1.59
C ASP A 181 41.70 30.01 -2.37
N ALA A 182 41.45 30.40 -3.62
CA ALA A 182 42.38 31.21 -4.41
C ALA A 182 42.60 32.60 -3.79
N ALA A 183 41.54 33.24 -3.28
CA ALA A 183 41.65 34.51 -2.59
C ALA A 183 42.41 34.39 -1.26
N ALA A 184 42.21 33.29 -0.52
CA ALA A 184 42.97 32.98 0.69
C ALA A 184 44.46 32.76 0.40
N SER A 185 44.78 31.95 -0.63
CA SER A 185 46.16 31.71 -1.05
C SER A 185 46.84 33.00 -1.53
N LEU A 186 46.13 33.85 -2.27
CA LEU A 186 46.65 35.17 -2.67
C LEU A 186 46.92 36.06 -1.46
N LYS A 187 46.02 36.07 -0.47
CA LYS A 187 46.21 36.84 0.76
C LYS A 187 47.43 36.35 1.55
N GLU A 188 47.64 35.05 1.65
CA GLU A 188 48.83 34.46 2.29
C GLU A 188 50.12 34.85 1.58
N LYS A 189 50.13 34.82 0.24
CA LYS A 189 51.29 35.26 -0.57
C LYS A 189 51.61 36.74 -0.34
N ILE A 190 50.60 37.62 -0.38
CA ILE A 190 50.79 39.05 -0.12
C ILE A 190 51.31 39.28 1.31
N GLU A 191 50.78 38.55 2.30
CA GLU A 191 51.26 38.65 3.68
C GLU A 191 52.71 38.18 3.83
N MET A 192 53.10 37.11 3.14
CA MET A 192 54.47 36.60 3.11
C MET A 192 55.43 37.58 2.44
N GLU A 193 55.06 38.14 1.29
CA GLU A 193 55.83 39.18 0.60
C GLU A 193 56.03 40.42 1.49
N TYR A 194 54.99 40.83 2.22
CA TYR A 194 55.08 41.93 3.16
C TYR A 194 56.05 41.63 4.30
N LYS A 195 56.00 40.43 4.89
CA LYS A 195 56.92 39.99 5.95
C LYS A 195 58.37 40.00 5.46
N LEU A 196 58.65 39.40 4.30
CA LEU A 196 59.98 39.37 3.69
C LEU A 196 60.50 40.78 3.41
N LYS A 197 59.66 41.67 2.88
CA LYS A 197 60.03 43.07 2.66
C LYS A 197 60.42 43.77 3.96
N MET A 198 59.69 43.53 5.04
CA MET A 198 60.02 44.12 6.36
C MET A 198 61.34 43.57 6.91
N GLU A 199 61.58 42.25 6.79
CA GLU A 199 62.84 41.62 7.22
C GLU A 199 64.06 42.20 6.47
N LEU A 200 63.94 42.39 5.16
CA LEU A 200 64.99 43.04 4.36
C LEU A 200 65.28 44.46 4.86
N ILE A 201 64.26 45.27 5.12
CA ILE A 201 64.43 46.63 5.65
C ILE A 201 65.09 46.61 7.03
N PHE A 202 64.70 45.68 7.92
CA PHE A 202 65.33 45.56 9.23
C PHE A 202 66.80 45.14 9.14
N SER A 203 67.14 44.23 8.22
CA SER A 203 68.52 43.81 7.98
C SER A 203 69.38 44.94 7.40
N ALA A 204 68.83 45.78 6.51
CA ALA A 204 69.56 46.88 5.88
C ALA A 204 69.86 48.04 6.85
N ASN A 205 69.07 48.17 7.93
CA ASN A 205 69.24 49.22 8.93
C ASN A 205 69.89 48.71 10.24
N ASP A 206 70.35 47.46 10.28
CA ASP A 206 70.92 46.79 11.48
C ASP A 206 70.00 46.82 12.72
N CYS A 207 68.68 46.78 12.51
CA CYS A 207 67.70 46.88 13.59
C CYS A 207 67.36 45.48 14.13
N VAL A 208 68.04 45.05 15.21
CA VAL A 208 67.92 43.69 15.76
C VAL A 208 66.89 43.63 16.90
N THR A 209 66.88 44.65 17.77
CA THR A 209 65.96 44.70 18.91
C THR A 209 64.58 45.23 18.52
N ASP A 210 63.53 44.85 19.26
CA ASP A 210 62.16 45.29 18.99
C ASP A 210 61.98 46.82 19.10
N ALA A 211 62.81 47.48 19.92
CA ALA A 211 62.86 48.93 20.06
C ALA A 211 63.50 49.62 18.84
N GLU A 212 64.55 49.03 18.27
CA GLU A 212 65.18 49.54 17.03
C GLU A 212 64.28 49.29 15.83
N LYS A 213 63.69 48.09 15.72
CA LYS A 213 62.70 47.76 14.68
C LYS A 213 61.49 48.68 14.72
N GLN A 214 61.11 49.16 15.90
CA GLN A 214 60.07 50.19 16.07
C GLN A 214 60.41 51.54 15.43
N VAL A 215 61.70 51.91 15.42
CA VAL A 215 62.19 53.18 14.85
C VAL A 215 62.44 53.05 13.35
N CYS A 216 62.96 51.91 12.90
CA CYS A 216 63.28 51.62 11.49
C CYS A 216 62.07 51.15 10.66
N CYS A 217 60.89 50.99 11.28
CA CYS A 217 59.71 50.45 10.60
C CYS A 217 59.21 51.42 9.52
N GLU A 218 59.32 50.99 8.26
CA GLU A 218 58.59 51.64 7.17
C GLU A 218 57.09 51.29 7.26
N HIS A 219 56.33 52.25 7.76
CA HIS A 219 54.89 52.20 7.87
C HIS A 219 54.23 52.12 6.47
N CYS A 220 53.98 50.90 5.99
CA CYS A 220 53.31 50.65 4.72
C CYS A 220 51.77 50.58 4.90
N SER A 221 51.01 50.82 3.84
CA SER A 221 49.53 50.80 3.84
C SER A 221 48.89 49.43 4.13
N PHE A 222 49.70 48.38 4.29
CA PHE A 222 49.26 46.99 4.47
C PHE A 222 49.19 46.61 5.95
N TRP A 223 48.42 47.35 6.74
CA TRP A 223 48.21 47.01 8.15
C TRP A 223 46.95 46.17 8.33
N PRO A 224 46.98 45.14 9.20
CA PRO A 224 45.78 44.38 9.54
C PRO A 224 44.72 45.31 10.12
N LYS A 225 43.51 45.20 9.57
CA LYS A 225 42.33 45.91 10.10
C LYS A 225 41.82 45.16 11.32
N GLU A 226 41.53 45.89 12.39
CA GLU A 226 40.95 45.34 13.61
C GLU A 226 39.67 46.12 13.95
N GLN A 227 38.56 45.39 14.18
CA GLN A 227 37.27 45.99 14.53
C GLN A 227 37.10 46.01 16.04
N MET A 228 37.04 47.21 16.61
CA MET A 228 36.87 47.45 18.05
C MET A 228 35.40 47.70 18.38
N LYS A 229 34.93 47.21 19.54
CA LYS A 229 33.57 47.50 20.03
C LYS A 229 33.36 48.99 20.42
N LYS A 230 34.44 49.74 20.62
CA LYS A 230 34.44 51.15 21.07
C LYS A 230 35.31 52.01 20.14
N LYS A 231 35.08 53.33 20.17
CA LYS A 231 35.91 54.29 19.42
C LYS A 231 37.34 54.30 19.96
N PHE A 232 38.34 54.16 19.09
CA PHE A 232 39.76 54.17 19.45
C PHE A 232 40.39 55.55 19.18
N LYS A 233 41.49 55.85 19.88
CA LYS A 233 42.28 57.08 19.68
C LYS A 233 43.42 56.78 18.70
N CYS A 234 43.48 57.51 17.59
CA CYS A 234 44.59 57.40 16.64
C CYS A 234 45.86 58.02 17.24
N LEU A 235 46.99 57.31 17.20
CA LEU A 235 48.28 57.77 17.75
C LEU A 235 48.99 58.82 16.88
N THR A 236 48.56 59.00 15.62
CA THR A 236 49.11 60.03 14.71
C THR A 236 48.33 61.34 14.81
N CYS A 237 47.00 61.30 14.64
CA CYS A 237 46.19 62.54 14.68
C CYS A 237 45.63 62.87 16.07
N GLY A 238 45.72 61.96 17.04
CA GLY A 238 45.21 62.14 18.41
C GLY A 238 43.68 62.07 18.54
N GLN A 239 42.95 61.94 17.42
CA GLN A 239 41.49 62.00 17.39
C GLN A 239 40.85 60.63 17.66
N LYS A 240 39.70 60.62 18.36
CA LYS A 240 38.85 59.43 18.51
C LYS A 240 38.08 59.19 17.21
N ARG A 241 38.35 58.10 16.51
CA ARG A 241 37.84 57.84 15.15
C ARG A 241 37.27 56.43 15.05
N GLY A 242 36.09 56.28 14.44
CA GLY A 242 35.49 55.01 13.99
C GLY A 242 35.53 53.85 15.02
N THR A 243 35.27 52.65 14.54
CA THR A 243 35.51 51.38 15.27
C THR A 243 36.64 50.56 14.62
N THR A 244 37.05 50.91 13.40
CA THR A 244 38.09 50.22 12.64
C THR A 244 39.46 50.84 12.89
N GLN A 245 40.35 50.12 13.58
CA GLN A 245 41.74 50.53 13.78
C GLN A 245 42.69 49.75 12.88
N TYR A 246 43.81 50.37 12.52
CA TYR A 246 44.91 49.72 11.80
C TYR A 246 46.10 49.66 12.74
N LYS A 247 46.60 48.46 13.02
CA LYS A 247 47.72 48.24 13.94
C LYS A 247 48.92 47.69 13.16
N CYS A 248 50.08 48.34 13.29
CA CYS A 248 51.32 47.77 12.77
C CYS A 248 51.74 46.54 13.63
N PRO A 249 52.02 45.37 13.02
CA PRO A 249 52.47 44.18 13.76
C PRO A 249 53.82 44.38 14.47
N TYR A 250 54.69 45.24 13.92
CA TYR A 250 56.07 45.39 14.37
C TYR A 250 56.27 46.54 15.36
N CYS A 251 55.58 47.68 15.14
CA CYS A 251 55.80 48.88 15.96
C CYS A 251 54.63 49.27 16.87
N ALA A 252 53.60 48.43 16.95
CA ALA A 252 52.37 48.64 17.72
C ALA A 252 51.67 49.99 17.48
N LEU A 253 51.99 50.68 16.38
CA LEU A 253 51.38 51.95 16.02
C LEU A 253 49.92 51.72 15.60
N ILE A 254 48.99 52.46 16.21
CA ILE A 254 47.55 52.38 15.95
C ILE A 254 47.09 53.65 15.25
N ILE A 255 46.57 53.54 14.03
CA ILE A 255 46.11 54.69 13.24
C ILE A 255 44.70 54.51 12.68
N CYS A 256 44.09 55.63 12.28
CA CYS A 256 42.81 55.64 11.59
C CYS A 256 42.97 55.57 10.06
N GLN A 257 41.90 55.16 9.38
CA GLN A 257 41.86 55.04 7.91
C GLN A 257 42.33 56.32 7.21
N LEU A 258 41.96 57.51 7.72
CA LEU A 258 42.38 58.79 7.14
C LEU A 258 43.89 59.03 7.26
N CYS A 259 44.50 58.66 8.39
CA CYS A 259 45.96 58.76 8.56
C CYS A 259 46.70 57.75 7.68
N LEU A 260 46.14 56.54 7.53
CA LEU A 260 46.65 55.50 6.63
C LEU A 260 46.61 55.97 5.16
N SER A 261 45.46 56.48 4.69
CA SER A 261 45.28 56.98 3.33
C SER A 261 46.14 58.21 3.02
N ALA A 262 46.34 59.09 4.01
CA ALA A 262 47.19 60.27 3.87
C ALA A 262 48.69 59.98 4.05
N LYS A 263 49.08 58.72 4.26
CA LYS A 263 50.47 58.29 4.53
C LYS A 263 51.15 59.08 5.66
N ARG A 264 50.40 59.45 6.70
CA ARG A 264 50.91 60.17 7.87
C ARG A 264 51.18 59.18 8.98
N PHE A 265 52.46 58.93 9.27
CA PHE A 265 52.88 57.86 10.18
C PHE A 265 53.71 58.32 11.38
N THR A 266 53.82 59.63 11.61
CA THR A 266 54.53 60.18 12.76
C THR A 266 53.72 59.96 14.04
N LYS A 267 54.33 59.36 15.08
CA LYS A 267 53.76 59.39 16.43
C LYS A 267 53.82 60.84 16.91
N LYS A 268 52.67 61.41 17.31
CA LYS A 268 52.72 62.59 18.16
C LYS A 268 53.15 62.11 19.55
N LEU A 269 54.40 62.40 19.91
CA LEU A 269 54.90 62.30 21.28
C LEU A 269 54.03 63.16 22.20
#